data_AF-A0A0J9W203-F1
#
_entry.id   AF-A0A0J9W203-F1
#
_cell.length_a   1.000
_cell.length_b   1.000
_cell.length_c   1.000
_cell.angle_alpha   90.00
_cell.angle_beta   90.00
_cell.angle_gamma   90.00
#
_symmetry.space_group_name_H-M   'P 1'
#
loop_
_entity.id
_entity.type
_entity.pdbx_description
1 polymer ?
#
loop_
_entity_poly.entity_id
_entity_poly.type
_entity_poly.pdbx_seq_one_letter_code
_entity_poly.pdbx_strand_id
1 'polypeptide(L)'
;MKPRRSHTKSRSGCRECKRRKVKCDERLPSCFNCARRGMACSLTPSRQSSQNTKPVRRTGLDDRETNLSPYSLSVAGIWTASMPSPSLDFQTHGLELMHHYSTITANTLALRLDMQHIWRIVLPEMSYNTPFLSHGLLSVAALHKAHLLPARRDKYLDLAAYHQTCGMEGFRSLYTSIDEKNWQPAFCFSSTIVMYAFSPGRTEDAMVDILLSQGRH
;
A
#
# COMPACT_ATOMS: atom_id res chain seq x y z
N MET A 1 -44.37 -15.14 -37.37
CA MET A 1 -43.33 -14.86 -36.36
C MET A 1 -41.96 -15.08 -36.98
N LYS A 2 -41.06 -14.09 -36.95
CA LYS A 2 -39.75 -14.14 -37.63
C LYS A 2 -38.85 -15.17 -36.92
N PRO A 3 -38.32 -16.20 -37.60
CA PRO A 3 -37.45 -17.19 -36.96
C PRO A 3 -36.16 -16.52 -36.49
N ARG A 4 -35.76 -16.79 -35.24
CA ARG A 4 -34.52 -16.26 -34.65
C ARG A 4 -33.34 -16.82 -35.43
N ARG A 5 -32.48 -15.95 -35.98
CA ARG A 5 -31.19 -16.33 -36.59
C ARG A 5 -30.42 -17.20 -35.61
N SER A 6 -29.96 -18.36 -36.09
CA SER A 6 -29.05 -19.22 -35.35
C SER A 6 -27.72 -18.48 -35.16
N HIS A 7 -27.37 -18.18 -33.91
CA HIS A 7 -26.07 -17.61 -33.58
C HIS A 7 -25.07 -18.73 -33.31
N THR A 8 -23.89 -18.63 -33.93
CA THR A 8 -22.76 -19.53 -33.71
C THR A 8 -22.30 -19.42 -32.26
N LYS A 9 -22.37 -20.52 -31.50
CA LYS A 9 -21.92 -20.55 -30.10
C LYS A 9 -20.41 -20.32 -30.06
N SER A 10 -19.93 -19.29 -29.36
CA SER A 10 -18.48 -19.09 -29.20
C SER A 10 -17.90 -20.26 -28.39
N ARG A 11 -16.85 -20.90 -28.92
CA ARG A 11 -16.17 -22.02 -28.26
C ARG A 11 -15.27 -21.54 -27.13
N SER A 12 -14.80 -20.29 -27.18
CA SER A 12 -13.81 -19.69 -26.29
C SER A 12 -14.38 -18.85 -25.13
N GLY A 13 -15.70 -18.73 -24.98
CA GLY A 13 -16.30 -17.99 -23.86
C GLY A 13 -16.05 -18.62 -22.47
N CYS A 14 -16.03 -17.78 -21.43
CA CYS A 14 -15.89 -18.25 -20.04
C CYS A 14 -17.05 -19.15 -19.59
N ARG A 15 -16.82 -20.00 -18.58
CA ARG A 15 -17.82 -20.95 -18.06
C ARG A 15 -19.10 -20.25 -17.61
N GLU A 16 -18.97 -19.07 -17.00
CA GLU A 16 -20.11 -18.36 -16.45
C GLU A 16 -20.98 -17.69 -17.52
N CYS A 17 -20.38 -17.11 -18.57
CA CYS A 17 -21.13 -16.61 -19.72
C CYS A 17 -21.81 -17.75 -20.50
N LYS A 18 -21.13 -18.90 -20.64
CA LYS A 18 -21.71 -20.12 -21.24
C LYS A 18 -22.91 -20.64 -20.44
N ARG A 19 -22.76 -20.76 -19.11
CA ARG A 19 -23.84 -21.18 -18.18
C ARG A 19 -25.06 -20.28 -18.30
N ARG A 20 -24.83 -18.97 -18.43
CA ARG A 20 -25.88 -17.95 -18.55
C ARG A 20 -26.42 -17.78 -19.97
N LYS A 21 -25.89 -18.50 -20.95
CA LYS A 21 -26.27 -18.39 -22.37
C LYS A 21 -26.18 -16.95 -22.89
N VAL A 22 -25.20 -16.17 -22.43
CA VAL A 22 -24.90 -14.80 -22.88
C VAL A 22 -23.55 -14.76 -23.62
N LYS A 23 -23.38 -13.80 -24.53
CA LYS A 23 -22.12 -13.61 -25.27
C LYS A 23 -20.99 -13.22 -24.30
N CYS A 24 -19.83 -13.85 -24.47
CA CYS A 24 -18.62 -13.54 -23.71
C CYS A 24 -17.72 -12.64 -24.57
N ASP A 25 -17.15 -11.59 -23.98
CA ASP A 25 -16.22 -10.69 -24.68
C ASP A 25 -14.77 -11.16 -24.61
N GLU A 26 -14.51 -12.31 -23.96
CA GLU A 26 -13.23 -13.03 -23.95
C GLU A 26 -11.98 -12.23 -23.50
N ARG A 27 -12.17 -11.06 -22.90
CA ARG A 27 -11.10 -10.21 -22.34
C ARG A 27 -10.43 -10.87 -21.13
N LEU A 28 -9.11 -10.71 -21.04
CA LEU A 28 -8.27 -11.11 -19.90
C LEU A 28 -7.97 -9.88 -19.03
N PRO A 29 -7.80 -10.02 -17.68
CA PRO A 29 -7.86 -11.25 -16.88
C PRO A 29 -9.28 -11.72 -16.55
N SER A 30 -10.32 -10.95 -16.85
CA SER A 30 -11.74 -11.32 -16.66
C SER A 30 -12.61 -10.67 -17.73
N CYS A 31 -13.63 -11.38 -18.22
CA CYS A 31 -14.57 -10.81 -19.18
C CYS A 31 -15.45 -9.73 -18.54
N PHE A 32 -15.91 -8.76 -19.35
CA PHE A 32 -16.69 -7.61 -18.88
C PHE A 32 -17.95 -8.00 -18.08
N ASN A 33 -18.66 -9.04 -18.52
CA ASN A 33 -19.86 -9.53 -17.83
C ASN A 33 -19.58 -10.15 -16.45
N CYS A 34 -18.44 -10.81 -16.25
CA CYS A 34 -18.03 -11.33 -14.95
C CYS A 34 -17.48 -10.22 -14.05
N ALA A 35 -16.66 -9.32 -14.61
CA ALA A 35 -16.10 -8.17 -13.91
C ALA A 35 -17.20 -7.24 -13.36
N ARG A 36 -18.20 -6.88 -14.17
CA ARG A 36 -19.33 -6.03 -13.76
C ARG A 36 -20.16 -6.64 -12.62
N ARG A 37 -20.17 -7.97 -12.50
CA ARG A 37 -20.93 -8.69 -11.46
C ARG A 37 -20.07 -9.12 -10.27
N GLY A 38 -18.78 -8.77 -10.24
CA GLY A 38 -17.87 -9.10 -9.14
C GLY A 38 -17.68 -10.61 -8.91
N MET A 39 -17.79 -11.43 -9.95
CA MET A 39 -17.67 -12.90 -9.83
C MET A 39 -16.40 -13.43 -10.49
N ALA A 40 -15.93 -14.58 -10.00
CA ALA A 40 -14.79 -15.29 -10.57
C ALA A 40 -15.03 -15.67 -12.05
N CYS A 41 -14.13 -15.24 -12.93
CA CYS A 41 -14.15 -15.58 -14.34
C CYS A 41 -13.24 -16.78 -14.61
N SER A 42 -13.71 -17.77 -15.36
CA SER A 42 -12.87 -18.92 -15.72
C SER A 42 -11.83 -18.60 -16.80
N LEU A 43 -11.76 -17.35 -17.27
CA LEU A 43 -10.72 -16.89 -18.21
C LEU A 43 -9.49 -16.38 -17.48
N THR A 44 -9.56 -16.17 -16.16
CA THR A 44 -8.39 -15.78 -15.38
C THR A 44 -7.33 -16.87 -15.50
N PRO A 45 -6.12 -16.58 -16.00
CA PRO A 45 -5.05 -17.56 -16.09
C PRO A 45 -4.52 -17.81 -14.67
N SER A 46 -5.15 -18.73 -13.95
CA SER A 46 -4.60 -19.24 -12.69
C SER A 46 -3.47 -20.19 -13.02
N ARG A 47 -2.22 -19.79 -12.73
CA ARG A 47 -1.15 -20.74 -12.47
C ARG A 47 -1.54 -21.51 -11.21
N GLN A 48 -2.20 -22.66 -11.38
CA GLN A 48 -2.01 -23.90 -10.60
C GLN A 48 -3.17 -24.89 -10.78
N SER A 49 -2.80 -26.02 -11.36
CA SER A 49 -3.14 -27.41 -11.02
C SER A 49 -4.56 -27.76 -10.55
N SER A 50 -5.20 -28.59 -11.37
CA SER A 50 -6.25 -29.56 -11.06
C SER A 50 -6.23 -30.07 -9.60
N GLN A 51 -7.28 -29.78 -8.84
CA GLN A 51 -7.62 -30.53 -7.64
C GLN A 51 -8.40 -31.77 -8.06
N ASN A 52 -7.85 -32.96 -7.82
CA ASN A 52 -8.60 -34.19 -7.81
C ASN A 52 -8.26 -35.00 -6.54
N THR A 53 -9.28 -35.14 -5.69
CA THR A 53 -9.62 -36.20 -4.73
C THR A 53 -8.52 -37.15 -4.17
N LYS A 54 -8.34 -37.16 -2.84
CA LYS A 54 -8.63 -38.27 -1.88
C LYS A 54 -7.90 -38.06 -0.52
N PRO A 55 -8.46 -38.49 0.63
CA PRO A 55 -7.82 -38.37 1.94
C PRO A 55 -7.13 -39.67 2.37
N VAL A 56 -5.83 -39.64 2.69
CA VAL A 56 -5.13 -40.77 3.35
C VAL A 56 -4.04 -40.27 4.31
N ARG A 57 -4.29 -40.56 5.59
CA ARG A 57 -3.40 -41.04 6.68
C ARG A 57 -2.02 -40.39 6.94
N ARG A 58 -1.88 -39.91 8.19
CA ARG A 58 -0.64 -39.55 8.90
C ARG A 58 0.29 -40.76 9.05
N THR A 59 1.59 -40.55 8.83
CA THR A 59 2.75 -41.08 9.59
C THR A 59 4.06 -40.62 8.94
N GLY A 60 5.08 -40.33 9.75
CA GLY A 60 6.49 -40.57 9.40
C GLY A 60 7.37 -39.35 9.20
N LEU A 61 8.39 -39.26 10.04
CA LEU A 61 9.52 -38.33 10.05
C LEU A 61 10.57 -38.66 8.97
N ASP A 62 11.44 -37.67 8.74
CA ASP A 62 12.84 -37.69 8.30
C ASP A 62 13.24 -37.25 6.87
N ASP A 63 14.05 -36.17 6.91
CA ASP A 63 15.20 -35.75 6.13
C ASP A 63 15.26 -35.91 4.61
N ARG A 64 15.38 -34.76 3.93
CA ARG A 64 16.49 -34.52 2.99
C ARG A 64 16.63 -33.05 2.60
N GLU A 65 17.75 -32.48 2.99
CA GLU A 65 18.36 -31.30 2.37
C GLU A 65 18.60 -31.53 0.87
N THR A 66 18.25 -30.55 0.03
CA THR A 66 19.01 -30.27 -1.19
C THR A 66 18.78 -28.84 -1.68
N ASN A 67 19.80 -28.00 -1.46
CA ASN A 67 20.29 -26.92 -2.33
C ASN A 67 19.28 -25.94 -2.96
N LEU A 68 19.11 -24.79 -2.30
CA LEU A 68 18.64 -23.57 -2.94
C LEU A 68 19.83 -22.64 -3.25
N SER A 69 19.91 -22.26 -4.52
CA SER A 69 20.85 -21.31 -5.12
C SER A 69 20.83 -19.93 -4.41
N PRO A 70 21.98 -19.25 -4.19
CA PRO A 70 22.03 -18.00 -3.42
C PRO A 70 21.51 -16.74 -4.12
N TYR A 71 21.02 -16.82 -5.36
CA TYR A 71 20.67 -15.62 -6.15
C TYR A 71 19.16 -15.39 -6.22
N SER A 72 18.56 -14.98 -5.10
CA SER A 72 17.31 -14.21 -5.13
C SER A 72 17.21 -13.37 -3.86
N LEU A 73 17.88 -12.21 -3.86
CA LEU A 73 17.60 -11.15 -2.90
C LEU A 73 16.23 -10.55 -3.26
N SER A 74 15.17 -11.22 -2.80
CA SER A 74 13.85 -10.59 -2.75
C SER A 74 13.90 -9.53 -1.66
N VAL A 75 13.78 -8.26 -2.05
CA VAL A 75 13.64 -7.12 -1.14
C VAL A 75 12.52 -7.35 -0.12
N ALA A 76 11.54 -8.22 -0.41
CA ALA A 76 10.49 -8.61 0.53
C ALA A 76 11.00 -9.28 1.82
N GLY A 77 12.18 -9.91 1.81
CA GLY A 77 12.76 -10.56 3.00
C GLY A 77 13.39 -9.63 4.02
N ILE A 78 13.63 -8.36 3.67
CA ILE A 78 14.21 -7.36 4.58
C ILE A 78 13.12 -6.77 5.51
N TRP A 79 11.85 -6.84 5.09
CA TRP A 79 10.72 -6.18 5.77
C TRP A 79 9.91 -7.10 6.69
N THR A 80 10.39 -8.32 6.98
CA THR A 80 9.78 -9.21 7.98
C THR A 80 10.27 -8.94 9.40
N ALA A 81 10.92 -7.80 9.65
CA ALA A 81 11.10 -7.31 11.00
C ALA A 81 9.71 -7.09 11.60
N SER A 82 9.42 -7.77 12.70
CA SER A 82 8.15 -7.77 13.42
C SER A 82 7.70 -6.35 13.76
N MET A 83 7.00 -5.69 12.84
CA MET A 83 6.22 -4.50 13.17
C MET A 83 5.17 -4.95 14.19
N PRO A 84 5.01 -4.25 15.33
CA PRO A 84 3.90 -4.53 16.22
C PRO A 84 2.63 -4.46 15.39
N SER A 85 1.85 -5.55 15.38
CA SER A 85 0.61 -5.62 14.61
C SER A 85 -0.20 -4.35 14.93
N PRO A 86 -0.41 -3.45 13.97
CA PRO A 86 -1.16 -2.24 14.24
C PRO A 86 -2.52 -2.66 14.80
N SER A 87 -2.98 -1.99 15.85
CA SER A 87 -4.35 -2.17 16.31
C SER A 87 -5.29 -1.95 15.12
N LEU A 88 -6.42 -2.66 15.07
CA LEU A 88 -7.39 -2.52 13.98
C LEU A 88 -7.79 -1.04 13.77
N ASP A 89 -7.84 -0.27 14.87
CA ASP A 89 -8.02 1.18 14.85
C ASP A 89 -6.90 1.89 14.07
N PHE A 90 -5.65 1.52 14.22
CA PHE A 90 -4.56 2.13 13.46
C PHE A 90 -4.60 1.79 11.97
N GLN A 91 -5.04 0.57 11.63
CA GLN A 91 -5.20 0.16 10.24
C GLN A 91 -6.38 0.86 9.55
N THR A 92 -7.47 1.13 10.28
CA THR A 92 -8.63 1.89 9.76
C THR A 92 -8.28 3.36 9.49
N HIS A 93 -7.47 3.99 10.34
CA HIS A 93 -7.00 5.36 10.09
C HIS A 93 -6.07 5.46 8.88
N GLY A 94 -5.32 4.40 8.54
CA GLY A 94 -4.45 4.39 7.37
C GLY A 94 -5.20 4.66 6.05
N LEU A 95 -6.39 4.09 5.87
CA LEU A 95 -7.22 4.34 4.68
C LEU A 95 -7.80 5.76 4.67
N GLU A 96 -8.29 6.25 5.82
CA GLU A 96 -8.77 7.62 5.98
C GLU A 96 -7.68 8.65 5.63
N LEU A 97 -6.47 8.43 6.14
CA LEU A 97 -5.31 9.29 5.92
C LEU A 97 -4.80 9.20 4.48
N MET A 98 -4.76 8.02 3.86
CA MET A 98 -4.38 7.86 2.45
C MET A 98 -5.39 8.51 1.51
N HIS A 99 -6.69 8.41 1.82
CA HIS A 99 -7.73 9.11 1.08
C HIS A 99 -7.54 10.63 1.20
N HIS A 100 -7.33 11.14 2.42
CA HIS A 100 -7.06 12.56 2.64
C HIS A 100 -5.79 13.03 1.92
N TYR A 101 -4.73 12.22 1.92
CA TYR A 101 -3.50 12.49 1.20
C TYR A 101 -3.77 12.73 -0.29
N SER A 102 -4.44 11.76 -0.91
CA SER A 102 -4.64 11.71 -2.36
C SER A 102 -5.60 12.78 -2.87
N THR A 103 -6.57 13.20 -2.03
CA THR A 103 -7.61 14.16 -2.42
C THR A 103 -7.29 15.58 -2.04
N ILE A 104 -6.56 15.79 -0.94
CA ILE A 104 -6.38 17.12 -0.33
C ILE A 104 -4.89 17.42 -0.15
N THR A 105 -4.16 16.65 0.66
CA THR A 105 -2.78 16.98 1.06
C THR A 105 -1.82 17.09 -0.12
N ALA A 106 -1.82 16.14 -1.06
CA ALA A 106 -0.86 16.16 -2.17
C ALA A 106 -0.97 17.43 -3.05
N ASN A 107 -2.13 18.09 -3.07
CA ASN A 107 -2.34 19.34 -3.80
C ASN A 107 -1.75 20.57 -3.10
N THR A 108 -1.39 20.47 -1.81
CA THR A 108 -0.83 21.57 -1.02
C THR A 108 0.70 21.52 -0.90
N LEU A 109 1.34 20.42 -1.31
CA LEU A 109 2.79 20.19 -1.10
C LEU A 109 3.69 20.84 -2.15
N ALA A 110 3.14 21.28 -3.28
CA ALA A 110 3.93 21.89 -4.34
C ALA A 110 3.14 22.95 -5.13
N LEU A 111 3.80 24.09 -5.37
CA LEU A 111 3.27 25.16 -6.21
C LEU A 111 3.50 24.91 -7.71
N ARG A 112 4.61 24.25 -8.06
CA ARG A 112 4.96 23.97 -9.47
C ARG A 112 4.30 22.68 -9.96
N LEU A 113 3.77 22.72 -11.19
CA LEU A 113 3.03 21.60 -11.80
C LEU A 113 3.86 20.32 -11.96
N ASP A 114 5.15 20.44 -12.28
CA ASP A 114 6.08 19.31 -12.40
C ASP A 114 6.27 18.59 -11.06
N MET A 115 6.41 19.35 -9.98
CA MET A 115 6.52 18.82 -8.63
C MET A 115 5.18 18.28 -8.11
N GLN A 116 4.03 18.84 -8.51
CA GLN A 116 2.71 18.32 -8.13
C GLN A 116 2.49 16.89 -8.63
N HIS A 117 2.96 16.56 -9.84
CA HIS A 117 2.86 15.20 -10.36
C HIS A 117 3.59 14.19 -9.45
N ILE A 118 4.74 14.58 -8.90
CA ILE A 118 5.54 13.75 -7.99
C ILE A 118 4.72 13.44 -6.73
N TRP A 119 4.13 14.45 -6.08
CA TRP A 119 3.35 14.27 -4.85
C TRP A 119 2.02 13.56 -5.06
N ARG A 120 1.35 13.79 -6.20
CA ARG A 120 -0.01 13.27 -6.44
C ARG A 120 -0.05 11.86 -7.01
N ILE A 121 0.96 11.49 -7.81
CA ILE A 121 0.95 10.24 -8.56
C ILE A 121 2.16 9.38 -8.18
N VAL A 122 3.37 9.92 -8.34
CA VAL A 122 4.61 9.13 -8.22
C VAL A 122 4.83 8.62 -6.80
N LEU A 123 4.75 9.50 -5.79
CA LEU A 123 4.92 9.11 -4.38
C LEU A 123 3.90 8.06 -3.93
N PRO A 124 2.58 8.26 -4.09
CA PRO A 124 1.61 7.26 -3.65
C PRO A 124 1.74 5.92 -4.41
N GLU A 125 2.07 5.92 -5.71
CA GLU A 125 2.32 4.67 -6.44
C GLU A 125 3.57 3.95 -5.93
N MET A 126 4.66 4.69 -5.69
CA MET A 126 5.87 4.15 -5.10
C MET A 126 5.61 3.55 -3.72
N SER A 127 4.75 4.19 -2.93
CA SER A 127 4.43 3.79 -1.56
C SER A 127 3.80 2.39 -1.45
N TYR A 128 3.17 1.88 -2.52
CA TYR A 128 2.56 0.55 -2.56
C TYR A 128 3.55 -0.57 -2.22
N ASN A 129 4.80 -0.43 -2.66
CA ASN A 129 5.84 -1.44 -2.48
C ASN A 129 6.91 -1.02 -1.45
N THR A 130 6.81 0.19 -0.89
CA THR A 130 7.78 0.72 0.08
C THR A 130 7.07 1.11 1.38
N PRO A 131 7.01 0.20 2.39
CA PRO A 131 6.22 0.40 3.60
C PRO A 131 6.55 1.68 4.38
N PHE A 132 7.84 2.00 4.51
CA PHE A 132 8.28 3.22 5.21
C PHE A 132 7.82 4.50 4.50
N LEU A 133 7.78 4.50 3.17
CA LEU A 133 7.29 5.64 2.41
C LEU A 133 5.78 5.82 2.63
N SER A 134 5.00 4.73 2.63
CA SER A 134 3.57 4.79 2.98
C SER A 134 3.37 5.44 4.34
N HIS A 135 4.16 5.07 5.34
CA HIS A 135 4.13 5.73 6.64
C HIS A 135 4.48 7.23 6.58
N GLY A 136 5.45 7.63 5.76
CA GLY A 136 5.75 9.05 5.49
C GLY A 136 4.54 9.81 4.92
N LEU A 137 3.85 9.24 3.92
CA LEU A 137 2.64 9.85 3.33
C LEU A 137 1.52 10.02 4.37
N LEU A 138 1.28 8.97 5.17
CA LEU A 138 0.24 8.99 6.20
C LEU A 138 0.57 10.00 7.32
N SER A 139 1.85 10.15 7.68
CA SER A 139 2.30 11.14 8.66
C SER A 139 2.02 12.57 8.18
N VAL A 140 2.38 12.89 6.94
CA VAL A 140 2.13 14.21 6.33
C VAL A 140 0.63 14.47 6.20
N ALA A 141 -0.16 13.46 5.84
CA ALA A 141 -1.61 13.58 5.80
C ALA A 141 -2.21 13.85 7.18
N ALA A 142 -1.73 13.16 8.22
CA ALA A 142 -2.19 13.35 9.58
C ALA A 142 -1.84 14.77 10.10
N LEU A 143 -0.63 15.26 9.83
CA LEU A 143 -0.27 16.66 10.13
C LEU A 143 -1.20 17.66 9.46
N HIS A 144 -1.53 17.44 8.18
CA HIS A 144 -2.44 18.31 7.48
C HIS A 144 -3.84 18.30 8.10
N LYS A 145 -4.36 17.13 8.51
CA LYS A 145 -5.63 17.05 9.25
C LYS A 145 -5.55 17.71 10.62
N ALA A 146 -4.44 17.60 11.33
CA ALA A 146 -4.23 18.27 12.61
C ALA A 146 -4.32 19.80 12.46
N HIS A 147 -3.79 20.35 11.37
CA HIS A 147 -3.89 21.78 11.04
C HIS A 147 -5.32 22.20 10.69
N LEU A 148 -6.02 21.40 9.87
CA LEU A 148 -7.37 21.73 9.41
C LEU A 148 -8.48 21.48 10.46
N LEU A 149 -8.23 20.62 11.46
CA LEU A 149 -9.22 20.20 12.45
C LEU A 149 -8.72 20.47 13.89
N PRO A 150 -8.72 21.73 14.36
CA PRO A 150 -8.23 22.08 15.70
C PRO A 150 -8.86 21.26 16.83
N ALA A 151 -10.15 20.95 16.74
CA ALA A 151 -10.88 20.15 17.72
C ALA A 151 -10.41 18.69 17.84
N ARG A 152 -9.62 18.19 16.89
CA ARG A 152 -9.04 16.84 16.88
C ARG A 152 -7.52 16.88 16.64
N ARG A 153 -6.87 18.02 16.90
CA ARG A 153 -5.45 18.25 16.63
C ARG A 153 -4.59 17.16 17.26
N ASP A 154 -4.73 16.93 18.57
CA ASP A 154 -3.90 15.99 19.33
C ASP A 154 -3.96 14.57 18.76
N LYS A 155 -5.18 14.08 18.47
CA LYS A 155 -5.38 12.77 17.82
C LYS A 155 -4.55 12.64 16.54
N TYR A 156 -4.58 13.66 15.68
CA TYR A 156 -3.88 13.60 14.40
C TYR A 156 -2.37 13.86 14.55
N LEU A 157 -1.93 14.59 15.58
CA LEU A 157 -0.51 14.70 15.93
C LEU A 157 0.06 13.36 16.41
N ASP A 158 -0.68 12.63 17.25
CA ASP A 158 -0.31 11.28 17.70
C ASP A 158 -0.19 10.31 16.51
N LEU A 159 -1.18 10.33 15.61
CA LEU A 159 -1.15 9.54 14.38
C LEU A 159 0.06 9.90 13.50
N ALA A 160 0.38 11.19 13.38
CA ALA A 160 1.52 11.65 12.62
C ALA A 160 2.85 11.18 13.22
N ALA A 161 3.01 11.27 14.55
CA ALA A 161 4.19 10.83 15.27
C ALA A 161 4.41 9.31 15.21
N TYR A 162 3.33 8.53 15.36
CA TYR A 162 3.38 7.09 15.18
C TYR A 162 3.88 6.73 13.77
N HIS A 163 3.24 7.26 12.73
CA HIS A 163 3.62 6.93 11.36
C HIS A 163 5.03 7.43 11.03
N GLN A 164 5.44 8.58 11.57
CA GLN A 164 6.81 9.04 11.42
C GLN A 164 7.82 8.06 12.03
N THR A 165 7.53 7.54 13.22
CA THR A 165 8.39 6.56 13.92
C THR A 165 8.51 5.27 13.11
N CYS A 166 7.37 4.70 12.67
CA CYS A 166 7.35 3.51 11.81
C CYS A 166 8.09 3.72 10.48
N GLY A 167 7.92 4.88 9.85
CA GLY A 167 8.64 5.23 8.63
C GLY A 167 10.15 5.33 8.86
N MET A 168 10.58 5.96 9.96
CA MET A 168 11.99 6.09 10.30
C MET A 168 12.67 4.75 10.59
N GLU A 169 11.98 3.82 11.25
CA GLU A 169 12.48 2.47 11.48
C GLU A 169 12.78 1.75 10.17
N GLY A 170 11.82 1.78 9.24
CA GLY A 170 12.01 1.20 7.92
C GLY A 170 13.07 1.91 7.07
N PHE A 171 13.13 3.24 7.15
CA PHE A 171 14.13 4.03 6.43
C PHE A 171 15.56 3.75 6.91
N ARG A 172 15.78 3.60 8.22
CA ARG A 172 17.11 3.28 8.78
C ARG A 172 17.67 1.97 8.23
N SER A 173 16.82 0.96 8.06
CA SER A 173 17.23 -0.33 7.46
C SER A 173 17.63 -0.19 6.00
N LEU A 174 17.02 0.72 5.24
CA LEU A 174 17.39 0.99 3.85
C LEU A 174 18.65 1.86 3.75
N TYR A 175 18.82 2.82 4.67
CA TYR A 175 19.84 3.86 4.62
C TYR A 175 21.28 3.33 4.48
N THR A 176 21.57 2.18 5.06
CA THR A 176 22.89 1.53 5.00
C THR A 176 23.26 0.98 3.63
N SER A 177 22.31 0.91 2.69
CA SER A 177 22.47 0.27 1.38
C SER A 177 21.95 1.13 0.22
N ILE A 178 21.91 2.45 0.39
CA ILE A 178 21.44 3.34 -0.69
C ILE A 178 22.40 3.27 -1.88
N ASP A 179 21.86 2.96 -3.06
CA ASP A 179 22.54 2.82 -4.34
C ASP A 179 21.75 3.52 -5.47
N GLU A 180 22.25 3.42 -6.70
CA GLU A 180 21.61 4.02 -7.88
C GLU A 180 20.21 3.46 -8.19
N LYS A 181 19.81 2.34 -7.58
CA LYS A 181 18.54 1.64 -7.85
C LYS A 181 17.48 1.91 -6.79
N ASN A 182 17.84 2.33 -5.58
CA ASN A 182 16.91 2.52 -4.46
C ASN A 182 16.90 3.94 -3.85
N TRP A 183 17.60 4.90 -4.47
CA TRP A 183 17.68 6.27 -3.97
C TRP A 183 16.34 7.02 -4.01
N GLN A 184 15.44 6.70 -4.95
CA GLN A 184 14.20 7.46 -5.13
C GLN A 184 13.27 7.39 -3.91
N PRO A 185 12.93 6.19 -3.36
CA PRO A 185 12.20 6.10 -2.09
C PRO A 185 12.89 6.80 -0.93
N ALA A 186 14.23 6.72 -0.86
CA ALA A 186 15.00 7.33 0.21
C ALA A 186 14.92 8.87 0.16
N PHE A 187 15.05 9.47 -1.04
CA PHE A 187 14.89 10.89 -1.26
C PHE A 187 13.46 11.37 -0.97
N CYS A 188 12.46 10.62 -1.45
CA CYS A 188 11.05 10.94 -1.21
C CYS A 188 10.71 10.92 0.28
N PHE A 189 11.14 9.88 1.01
CA PHE A 189 10.91 9.80 2.45
C PHE A 189 11.64 10.92 3.19
N SER A 190 12.89 11.24 2.82
CA SER A 190 13.63 12.38 3.40
C SER A 190 12.85 13.69 3.24
N SER A 191 12.19 13.89 2.10
CA SER A 191 11.32 15.05 1.87
C SER A 191 10.11 15.07 2.82
N THR A 192 9.53 13.92 3.15
CA THR A 192 8.46 13.83 4.15
C THR A 192 8.95 14.13 5.57
N ILE A 193 10.20 13.76 5.93
CA ILE A 193 10.82 14.12 7.22
C ILE A 193 10.92 15.64 7.36
N VAL A 194 11.34 16.34 6.30
CA VAL A 194 11.42 17.81 6.30
C VAL A 194 10.04 18.41 6.55
N MET A 195 9.01 18.00 5.80
CA MET A 195 7.65 18.50 6.01
C MET A 195 7.13 18.21 7.43
N TYR A 196 7.50 17.05 7.99
CA TYR A 196 7.16 16.69 9.35
C TYR A 196 7.82 17.61 10.39
N ALA A 197 9.13 17.87 10.23
CA ALA A 197 9.92 18.67 11.15
C ALA A 197 9.51 20.15 11.17
N PHE A 198 9.13 20.70 10.02
CA PHE A 198 8.72 22.11 9.89
C PHE A 198 7.22 22.34 10.12
N SER A 199 6.47 21.33 10.57
CA SER A 199 5.05 21.51 10.87
C SER A 199 4.87 22.40 12.11
N PRO A 200 4.13 23.53 12.01
CA PRO A 200 4.02 24.53 13.07
C PRO A 200 3.62 23.97 14.43
N GLY A 201 2.78 22.92 14.41
CA GLY A 201 2.29 22.32 15.64
C GLY A 201 3.36 21.65 16.49
N ARG A 202 4.50 21.25 15.91
CA ARG A 202 5.60 20.61 16.62
C ARG A 202 6.70 21.59 17.00
N THR A 203 6.86 22.69 16.26
CA THR A 203 7.78 23.77 16.65
C THR A 203 7.31 24.49 17.89
N GLU A 204 5.99 24.70 18.04
CA GLU A 204 5.40 25.30 19.24
C GLU A 204 5.63 24.39 20.46
N ASP A 205 5.29 23.11 20.37
CA ASP A 205 5.46 22.15 21.47
C ASP A 205 6.94 21.94 21.84
N ALA A 206 7.83 21.84 20.85
CA ALA A 206 9.27 21.72 21.10
C ALA A 206 9.86 22.98 21.74
N MET A 207 9.40 24.18 21.35
CA MET A 207 9.80 25.42 22.01
C MET A 207 9.28 25.49 23.44
N VAL A 208 8.04 25.06 23.70
CA VAL A 208 7.47 25.00 25.05
C VAL A 208 8.24 24.01 25.92
N ASP A 209 8.57 22.81 25.43
CA ASP A 209 9.36 21.83 26.16
C ASP A 209 10.79 22.31 26.45
N ILE A 210 11.43 23.04 25.52
CA ILE A 210 12.73 23.67 25.75
C ILE A 210 12.62 24.76 26.83
N LEU A 211 11.57 25.59 26.80
CA LEU A 211 11.35 26.62 27.82
C LEU A 211 11.06 26.03 29.20
N LEU A 212 10.29 24.94 29.26
CA LEU A 212 9.97 24.23 30.51
C LEU A 212 11.17 23.46 31.07
N SER A 213 12.09 22.98 30.23
CA SER A 213 13.32 22.31 30.67
C SER A 213 14.41 23.28 31.13
N GLN A 214 14.46 24.50 30.58
CA GLN A 214 15.36 25.57 31.03
C GLN A 214 14.93 26.22 32.36
N GLY A 215 13.69 26.01 32.81
CA GLY A 215 13.17 26.53 34.09
C GLY A 215 13.34 25.61 35.30
N ARG A 216 14.07 24.48 35.18
CA ARG A 216 14.30 23.51 36.28
C ARG A 216 15.73 23.49 36.84
N HIS A 217 16.49 24.56 36.67
CA HIS A 217 17.80 24.74 37.29
C HIS A 217 17.83 25.93 38.23
#